data_AF-A0A4W5KAS8-F1
#
_entry.id   AF-A0A4W5KAS8-F1
#
_cell.length_a   1.000
_cell.length_b   1.000
_cell.length_c   1.000
_cell.angle_alpha   90.00
_cell.angle_beta   90.00
_cell.angle_gamma   90.00
#
_symmetry.space_group_name_H-M   'P 1'
#
loop_
_entity.id
_entity.type
_entity.pdbx_description
1 polymer ?
#
loop_
_entity_poly.entity_id
_entity_poly.type
_entity_poly.pdbx_seq_one_letter_code
_entity_poly.pdbx_strand_id
1 'polypeptide(L)'
;MSGTHISLVALLWLWGAWLSPVLSSCTTGRPAECKAALSAPGTNLAGEGFDVVTMERKQAYVIDVDTWRKTANGTCTLCVNPFMEGKTQRLPAAVVDWRPSQKCNMRLASMVYDSSEAFVSSSQTEVLLLN
;
A
#
# COMPACT_ATOMS: atom_id res chain seq x y z
N MET A 1 26.91 -21.04 40.72
CA MET A 1 26.91 -20.93 39.24
C MET A 1 25.54 -20.47 38.72
N SER A 2 25.16 -19.20 38.94
CA SER A 2 23.83 -18.65 38.59
C SER A 2 23.90 -17.39 37.70
N GLY A 3 25.08 -16.75 37.58
CA GLY A 3 25.23 -15.44 36.93
C GLY A 3 25.36 -15.44 35.41
N THR A 4 25.72 -16.56 34.76
CA THR A 4 25.92 -16.62 33.30
C THR A 4 24.60 -16.76 32.54
N HIS A 5 23.59 -17.39 33.16
CA HIS A 5 22.28 -17.65 32.54
C HIS A 5 21.43 -16.37 32.43
N ILE A 6 21.57 -15.44 33.39
CA ILE A 6 20.81 -14.18 33.42
C ILE A 6 21.32 -13.21 32.32
N SER A 7 22.64 -13.19 32.06
CA SER A 7 23.23 -12.31 31.04
C SER A 7 22.85 -12.70 29.61
N LEU A 8 22.77 -13.99 29.28
CA LEU A 8 22.40 -14.44 27.94
C LEU A 8 20.93 -14.12 27.62
N VAL A 9 20.04 -14.30 28.60
CA VAL A 9 18.62 -13.95 28.46
C VAL A 9 18.47 -12.44 28.25
N ALA A 10 19.16 -11.61 29.02
CA ALA A 10 19.12 -10.15 28.85
C ALA A 10 19.60 -9.68 27.46
N LEU A 11 20.65 -10.29 26.93
CA LEU A 11 21.16 -10.00 25.58
C LEU A 11 20.17 -10.42 24.47
N LEU A 12 19.49 -11.56 24.64
CA LEU A 12 18.44 -12.03 23.73
C LEU A 12 17.20 -11.10 23.72
N TRP A 13 16.79 -10.57 24.87
CA TRP A 13 15.71 -9.58 24.96
C TRP A 13 16.08 -8.25 24.30
N LEU A 14 17.33 -7.80 24.48
CA LEU A 14 17.84 -6.58 23.84
C LEU A 14 17.91 -6.73 22.31
N TRP A 15 18.29 -7.91 21.79
CA TRP A 15 18.30 -8.17 20.34
C TRP A 15 16.89 -8.34 19.75
N GLY A 16 15.98 -8.99 20.47
CA GLY A 16 14.58 -9.15 20.03
C GLY A 16 13.83 -7.83 19.90
N ALA A 17 14.18 -6.82 20.71
CA ALA A 17 13.60 -5.48 20.65
C ALA A 17 14.07 -4.65 19.43
N TRP A 18 15.11 -5.09 18.71
CA TRP A 18 15.67 -4.39 17.55
C TRP A 18 15.12 -4.92 16.22
N LEU A 19 14.43 -6.07 16.23
CA LEU A 19 13.63 -6.52 15.09
C LEU A 19 12.34 -5.68 15.04
N SER A 20 12.38 -4.60 14.27
CA SER A 20 11.19 -3.80 13.94
C SER A 20 10.11 -4.71 13.33
N PRO A 21 8.92 -4.86 13.96
CA PRO A 21 7.83 -5.61 13.37
C PRO A 21 7.08 -4.68 12.41
N VAL A 22 7.70 -4.37 11.27
CA VAL A 22 7.04 -3.56 10.22
C VAL A 22 7.18 -4.25 8.87
N LEU A 23 6.88 -5.54 8.83
CA LEU A 23 6.28 -6.09 7.61
C LEU A 23 4.78 -5.97 7.78
N SER A 24 4.11 -5.29 6.84
CA SER A 24 2.68 -5.42 6.64
C SER A 24 2.39 -6.91 6.49
N SER A 25 1.84 -7.51 7.55
CA SER A 25 1.67 -8.96 7.62
C SER A 25 0.49 -9.35 6.74
N CYS A 26 0.77 -9.48 5.45
CA CYS A 26 -0.13 -10.09 4.51
C CYS A 26 -0.15 -11.60 4.77
N THR A 27 -1.33 -12.16 4.95
CA THR A 27 -1.54 -13.56 5.28
C THR A 27 -2.59 -14.18 4.36
N THR A 28 -2.68 -15.50 4.36
CA THR A 28 -3.75 -16.21 3.66
C THR A 28 -4.97 -16.29 4.56
N GLY A 29 -6.05 -15.61 4.18
CA GLY A 29 -7.30 -15.58 4.93
C GLY A 29 -8.21 -16.77 4.65
N ARG A 30 -9.06 -17.10 5.63
CA ARG A 30 -10.13 -18.10 5.45
C ARG A 30 -11.29 -17.53 4.63
N PRO A 31 -12.13 -18.37 4.01
CA PRO A 31 -13.22 -17.90 3.14
C PRO A 31 -14.21 -16.92 3.80
N ALA A 32 -14.51 -17.10 5.10
CA ALA A 32 -15.39 -16.19 5.83
C ALA A 32 -14.74 -14.82 6.06
N GLU A 33 -13.46 -14.80 6.46
CA GLU A 33 -12.67 -13.59 6.65
C GLU A 33 -12.53 -12.82 5.32
N CYS A 34 -12.27 -13.54 4.23
CA CYS A 34 -12.16 -12.99 2.88
C CYS A 34 -13.46 -12.36 2.35
N LYS A 35 -14.63 -12.88 2.75
CA LYS A 35 -15.93 -12.30 2.38
C LYS A 35 -16.26 -11.06 3.21
N ALA A 36 -15.85 -11.03 4.47
CA ALA A 36 -16.10 -9.91 5.37
C ALA A 36 -15.16 -8.72 5.15
N ALA A 37 -13.92 -8.97 4.72
CA ALA A 37 -12.93 -7.93 4.50
C ALA A 37 -13.22 -7.08 3.26
N LEU A 38 -13.10 -5.76 3.41
CA LEU A 38 -13.16 -4.80 2.31
C LEU A 38 -11.86 -4.83 1.51
N SER A 39 -11.92 -4.49 0.22
CA SER A 39 -10.72 -4.35 -0.61
C SER A 39 -9.86 -3.18 -0.14
N ALA A 40 -8.55 -3.26 -0.36
CA ALA A 40 -7.65 -2.14 -0.10
C ALA A 40 -8.04 -0.90 -0.96
N PRO A 41 -7.95 0.33 -0.43
CA PRO A 41 -8.25 1.54 -1.18
C PRO A 41 -7.42 1.67 -2.46
N GLY A 42 -8.03 2.16 -3.53
CA GLY A 42 -7.34 2.40 -4.81
C GLY A 42 -6.99 1.15 -5.62
N THR A 43 -7.43 -0.04 -5.19
CA THR A 43 -7.13 -1.31 -5.87
C THR A 43 -7.50 -1.33 -7.36
N ASN A 44 -8.61 -0.67 -7.74
CA ASN A 44 -9.04 -0.58 -9.12
C ASN A 44 -8.08 0.22 -10.01
N LEU A 45 -7.33 1.18 -9.45
CA LEU A 45 -6.37 2.00 -10.19
C LEU A 45 -5.18 1.17 -10.66
N ALA A 46 -4.81 0.12 -9.93
CA ALA A 46 -3.68 -0.74 -10.29
C ALA A 46 -3.90 -1.52 -11.59
N GLY A 47 -5.15 -1.77 -11.98
CA GLY A 47 -5.49 -2.52 -13.19
C GLY A 47 -5.96 -1.68 -14.36
N GLU A 48 -6.11 -0.37 -14.19
CA GLU A 48 -6.59 0.53 -15.22
C GLU A 48 -5.47 0.94 -16.18
N GLY A 49 -5.76 0.90 -17.47
CA GLY A 49 -4.86 1.34 -18.53
C GLY A 49 -4.58 2.84 -18.45
N PHE A 50 -3.33 3.20 -18.74
CA PHE A 50 -2.85 4.57 -18.71
C PHE A 50 -2.14 4.92 -20.02
N ASP A 51 -2.54 6.02 -20.65
CA ASP A 51 -1.86 6.55 -21.83
C ASP A 51 -0.68 7.41 -21.40
N VAL A 52 0.52 6.94 -21.67
CA VAL A 52 1.76 7.67 -21.31
C VAL A 52 2.01 8.89 -22.20
N VAL A 53 1.36 8.99 -23.37
CA VAL A 53 1.52 10.12 -24.29
C VAL A 53 0.57 11.25 -23.92
N THR A 54 -0.70 10.93 -23.64
CA THR A 54 -1.70 11.94 -23.25
C THR A 54 -1.85 12.13 -21.75
N MET A 55 -1.20 11.28 -20.94
CA MET A 55 -1.31 11.26 -19.48
C MET A 55 -2.73 10.98 -18.96
N GLU A 56 -3.52 10.22 -19.73
CA GLU A 56 -4.92 9.96 -19.44
C GLU A 56 -5.17 8.52 -18.99
N ARG A 57 -6.05 8.39 -17.99
CA ARG A 57 -6.65 7.10 -17.62
C ARG A 57 -7.60 6.67 -18.74
N LYS A 58 -7.45 5.44 -19.22
CA LYS A 58 -8.26 4.92 -20.34
C LYS A 58 -9.58 4.27 -19.91
N GLN A 59 -9.85 4.16 -18.61
CA GLN A 59 -11.04 3.47 -18.07
C GLN A 59 -11.22 2.04 -18.61
N ALA A 60 -10.13 1.45 -19.12
CA ALA A 60 -10.06 0.09 -19.62
C ALA A 60 -9.20 -0.71 -18.64
N TYR A 61 -9.68 -1.87 -18.18
CA TYR A 61 -9.02 -2.65 -17.14
C TYR A 61 -8.27 -3.82 -17.76
N VAL A 62 -6.95 -3.73 -17.79
CA VAL A 62 -6.05 -4.73 -18.41
C VAL A 62 -5.59 -5.80 -17.41
N ILE A 63 -5.72 -5.52 -16.12
CA ILE A 63 -5.47 -6.48 -15.04
C ILE A 63 -6.77 -6.73 -14.29
N ASP A 64 -7.12 -8.00 -14.08
CA ASP A 64 -8.24 -8.38 -13.23
C ASP A 64 -7.92 -8.07 -11.76
N VAL A 65 -8.54 -7.01 -11.27
CA VAL A 65 -8.45 -6.52 -9.89
C VAL A 65 -9.72 -6.82 -9.09
N ASP A 66 -10.71 -7.47 -9.68
CA ASP A 66 -11.96 -7.85 -9.03
C ASP A 66 -11.86 -9.26 -8.42
N THR A 67 -11.14 -10.16 -9.09
CA THR A 67 -10.89 -11.51 -8.58
C THR A 67 -9.89 -11.48 -7.43
N TRP A 68 -10.38 -11.77 -6.22
CA TRP A 68 -9.58 -11.81 -4.99
C TRP A 68 -9.28 -13.22 -4.50
N ARG A 69 -10.00 -14.22 -5.01
CA ARG A 69 -9.91 -15.60 -4.56
C ARG A 69 -8.69 -16.28 -5.19
N LYS A 70 -7.75 -16.75 -4.37
CA LYS A 70 -6.52 -17.43 -4.81
C LYS A 70 -6.68 -18.93 -5.07
N THR A 71 -7.61 -19.58 -4.39
CA THR A 71 -7.86 -21.02 -4.52
C THR A 71 -9.33 -21.33 -4.72
N ALA A 72 -9.66 -22.49 -5.32
CA ALA A 72 -11.05 -22.94 -5.45
C ALA A 72 -11.80 -22.95 -4.10
N ASN A 73 -11.07 -23.15 -3.00
CA ASN A 73 -11.61 -23.22 -1.64
C ASN A 73 -12.02 -21.86 -1.05
N GLY A 74 -11.82 -20.74 -1.74
CA GLY A 74 -12.25 -19.43 -1.24
C GLY A 74 -11.21 -18.65 -0.46
N THR A 75 -9.96 -19.11 -0.39
CA THR A 75 -8.89 -18.37 0.31
C THR A 75 -8.46 -17.13 -0.48
N CYS A 76 -7.94 -16.13 0.22
CA CYS A 76 -7.51 -14.86 -0.36
C CYS A 76 -6.29 -14.32 0.39
N THR A 77 -5.72 -13.21 -0.09
CA THR A 77 -4.72 -12.46 0.67
C THR A 77 -5.38 -11.36 1.47
N LEU A 78 -5.09 -11.35 2.77
CA LEU A 78 -5.54 -10.35 3.73
C LEU A 78 -4.32 -9.62 4.29
N CYS A 79 -4.34 -8.30 4.28
CA CYS A 79 -3.27 -7.47 4.81
C CYS A 79 -3.81 -6.47 5.82
N VAL A 80 -3.06 -6.27 6.91
CA VAL A 80 -3.41 -5.27 7.92
C VAL A 80 -3.00 -3.88 7.44
N ASN A 81 -3.94 -2.94 7.44
CA ASN A 81 -3.69 -1.54 7.10
C ASN A 81 -3.52 -0.69 8.37
N PRO A 82 -2.28 -0.29 8.72
CA PRO A 82 -2.01 0.51 9.91
C PRO A 82 -2.58 1.93 9.83
N PHE A 83 -2.88 2.44 8.62
CA PHE A 83 -3.43 3.78 8.40
C PHE A 83 -4.96 3.81 8.38
N MET A 84 -5.60 2.67 8.62
CA MET A 84 -7.05 2.56 8.75
C MET A 84 -7.42 1.79 10.00
N GLU A 85 -6.92 2.24 11.16
CA GLU A 85 -7.22 1.63 12.48
C GLU A 85 -6.83 0.15 12.57
N GLY A 86 -5.84 -0.30 11.80
CA GLY A 86 -5.45 -1.71 11.74
C GLY A 86 -6.46 -2.62 11.04
N LYS A 87 -7.37 -2.06 10.23
CA LYS A 87 -8.37 -2.86 9.48
C LYS A 87 -7.68 -3.86 8.55
N THR A 88 -8.22 -5.07 8.54
CA THR A 88 -7.78 -6.11 7.61
C THR A 88 -8.45 -5.89 6.26
N GLN A 89 -7.63 -5.73 5.23
CA GLN A 89 -8.06 -5.47 3.85
C GLN A 89 -7.73 -6.66 2.96
N ARG A 90 -8.65 -6.97 2.06
CA ARG A 90 -8.48 -8.00 1.05
C ARG A 90 -7.76 -7.41 -0.17
N LEU A 91 -6.89 -8.21 -0.76
CA LEU A 91 -6.23 -7.86 -2.03
C LEU A 91 -6.79 -8.70 -3.19
N PRO A 92 -6.78 -8.17 -4.42
CA PRO A 92 -6.94 -8.98 -5.62
C PRO A 92 -5.86 -10.05 -5.70
N ALA A 93 -6.16 -11.15 -6.38
CA ALA A 93 -5.20 -12.22 -6.61
C ALA A 93 -3.96 -11.75 -7.39
N ALA A 94 -4.15 -10.79 -8.30
CA ALA A 94 -3.10 -10.19 -9.12
C ALA A 94 -2.15 -9.25 -8.34
N VAL A 95 -2.54 -8.78 -7.14
CA VAL A 95 -1.73 -7.85 -6.33
C VAL A 95 -0.95 -8.62 -5.27
N VAL A 96 0.37 -8.69 -5.44
CA VAL A 96 1.24 -9.55 -4.61
C VAL A 96 2.14 -8.81 -3.63
N ASP A 97 2.46 -7.53 -3.88
CA ASP A 97 3.41 -6.76 -3.07
C ASP A 97 2.77 -5.46 -2.53
N TRP A 98 1.57 -5.59 -1.98
CA TRP A 98 0.90 -4.46 -1.34
C TRP A 98 1.63 -4.06 -0.06
N ARG A 99 1.95 -2.77 0.07
CA ARG A 99 2.62 -2.23 1.25
C ARG A 99 1.95 -0.90 1.63
N PRO A 100 1.48 -0.75 2.88
CA PRO A 100 1.08 0.55 3.38
C PRO A 100 2.34 1.39 3.56
N SER A 101 2.40 2.53 2.86
CA SER A 101 3.45 3.53 3.08
C SER A 101 2.83 4.91 3.30
N GLN A 102 3.43 5.68 4.21
CA GLN A 102 3.16 7.10 4.37
C GLN A 102 4.50 7.83 4.35
N LYS A 103 4.69 8.69 3.36
CA LYS A 103 5.84 9.59 3.26
C LYS A 103 5.30 10.98 2.95
N CYS A 104 4.82 11.67 3.97
CA CYS A 104 4.38 13.05 3.84
C CYS A 104 5.48 13.98 4.36
N ASN A 105 6.02 14.82 3.49
CA ASN A 105 6.86 15.94 3.88
C ASN A 105 6.08 17.22 3.60
N MET A 106 5.75 17.97 4.66
CA MET A 106 5.04 19.23 4.51
C MET A 106 5.95 20.26 3.86
N ARG A 107 5.77 20.46 2.55
CA ARG A 107 6.40 21.52 1.77
C ARG A 107 5.31 22.44 1.23
N LEU A 108 5.51 23.73 1.44
CA LEU A 108 4.64 24.75 0.87
C LEU A 108 5.33 25.33 -0.37
N ALA A 109 4.70 25.16 -1.53
CA ALA A 109 5.08 25.83 -2.77
C ALA A 109 4.03 26.90 -3.08
N SER A 110 4.48 28.06 -3.54
CA SER A 110 3.62 29.15 -3.99
C SER A 110 4.21 29.74 -5.25
N MET A 111 3.36 30.00 -6.25
CA MET A 111 3.74 30.62 -7.51
C MET A 111 2.69 31.66 -7.90
N VAL A 112 3.14 32.75 -8.51
CA VAL A 112 2.29 33.77 -9.13
C VAL A 112 2.49 33.66 -10.64
N TYR A 113 1.39 33.56 -11.38
CA TYR A 113 1.42 33.43 -12.83
C TYR A 113 0.92 34.72 -13.47
N ASP A 114 1.64 35.19 -14.49
CA ASP A 114 1.30 36.43 -15.21
C ASP A 114 0.09 36.25 -16.15
N SER A 115 -0.31 35.01 -16.44
CA SER A 115 -1.48 34.70 -17.26
C SER A 115 -2.13 33.36 -16.88
N SER A 116 -3.39 33.20 -17.24
CA SER A 116 -4.12 31.93 -17.09
C SER A 116 -3.51 30.81 -17.94
N GLU A 117 -2.92 31.13 -19.09
CA GLU A 117 -2.22 30.16 -19.94
C GLU A 117 -0.95 29.63 -19.25
N ALA A 118 -0.15 30.51 -18.65
CA ALA A 118 1.05 30.13 -17.91
C ALA A 118 0.70 29.20 -16.73
N PHE A 119 -0.40 29.47 -16.03
CA PHE A 119 -0.92 28.61 -14.97
C PHE A 119 -1.36 27.23 -15.46
N VAL A 120 -2.09 27.16 -16.59
CA VAL A 120 -2.55 25.86 -17.13
C VAL A 120 -1.35 25.03 -17.60
N SER A 121 -0.37 25.65 -18.24
CA SER A 121 0.84 24.97 -18.72
C SER A 121 1.69 24.41 -17.56
N SER A 122 1.81 25.13 -16.44
CA SER A 122 2.54 24.63 -15.26
C SER A 122 1.76 23.54 -14.53
N SER A 123 0.43 23.67 -14.44
CA SER A 123 -0.42 22.70 -13.74
C SER A 123 -0.37 21.31 -14.40
N GLN A 124 -0.21 21.24 -15.73
CA GLN A 124 -0.08 19.97 -16.45
C GLN A 124 1.26 19.25 -16.18
N THR A 125 2.31 20.00 -15.81
CA THR A 125 3.64 19.45 -15.53
C THR A 125 3.83 19.09 -14.05
N GLU A 126 3.15 19.76 -13.11
CA GLU A 126 3.26 19.47 -11.68
C GLU A 126 2.62 18.13 -11.27
N VAL A 127 1.55 17.70 -11.93
CA VAL A 127 0.93 16.37 -11.68
C VAL A 127 1.90 15.21 -11.94
N LEU A 128 2.95 15.44 -12.75
CA LEU A 128 4.01 14.48 -13.07
C LEU A 128 5.18 14.47 -12.06
N LEU A 129 5.35 15.51 -11.24
CA LEU A 129 6.57 15.76 -10.47
C LEU A 129 6.39 15.65 -8.94
N LEU A 130 5.23 15.24 -8.45
CA LEU A 130 4.99 15.00 -7.02
C LEU A 130 5.48 13.62 -6.53
N ASN A 131 6.71 13.23 -6.88
CA ASN A 131 7.36 12.01 -6.37
C ASN A 131 8.81 12.28 -5.93
#